data_AF-A0A6B3I7N4-F1
#
_entry.id   AF-A0A6B3I7N4-F1
#
_cell.length_a   1.000
_cell.length_b   1.000
_cell.length_c   1.000
_cell.angle_alpha   90.00
_cell.angle_beta   90.00
_cell.angle_gamma   90.00
#
_symmetry.space_group_name_H-M   'P 1'
#
loop_
_entity.id
_entity.type
_entity.pdbx_description
1 polymer ?
#
loop_
_entity_poly.entity_id
_entity_poly.type
_entity_poly.pdbx_seq_one_letter_code
_entity_poly.pdbx_strand_id
1 'polypeptide(L)'
;EERRPEHDSCQEQLERARKADRVAPALELREEAERAYRSASEALDRARRLLPDELTGAGADRLAVLERRFQQELYALEAAREAEKRSARIDEERARLNREAQADEELIREADAWLADWDTTRTALKERIDASQEAATRAEQLAGQLAPARRRLDAARRRDALATDVRRAEEDHTAARERELDARKFSLDLRERRLRGIAAELAAELVAGAPCTVCGSAEHPAPASPGEGHVDRAAEESALAAQRSTEEARSRAEQELGLVRERHATAETEARGDDASGTPTVAELRSLV
;
A
#
# COMPACT_ATOMS: atom_id res chain seq x y z
N GLU A 1 3.55 123.14 -103.26
CA GLU A 1 2.47 123.23 -102.23
C GLU A 1 1.47 122.05 -102.26
N GLU A 2 1.61 121.08 -103.18
CA GLU A 2 0.63 119.98 -103.40
C GLU A 2 0.57 118.86 -102.33
N ARG A 3 1.52 118.75 -101.39
CA ARG A 3 1.55 117.64 -100.40
C ARG A 3 1.16 118.04 -98.97
N ARG A 4 0.77 119.29 -98.77
CA ARG A 4 0.30 119.83 -97.48
C ARG A 4 -0.99 119.16 -96.97
N PRO A 5 -2.04 118.94 -97.78
CA PRO A 5 -3.28 118.32 -97.28
C PRO A 5 -3.10 116.85 -96.89
N GLU A 6 -2.23 116.10 -97.60
CA GLU A 6 -1.87 114.72 -97.23
C GLU A 6 -1.08 114.67 -95.92
N HIS A 7 -0.13 115.59 -95.74
CA HIS A 7 0.66 115.71 -94.51
C HIS A 7 -0.23 116.08 -93.31
N ASP A 8 -1.14 117.06 -93.48
CA ASP A 8 -2.07 117.48 -92.42
C ASP A 8 -3.04 116.35 -92.04
N SER A 9 -3.52 115.57 -93.03
CA SER A 9 -4.37 114.39 -92.79
C SER A 9 -3.63 113.28 -92.02
N CYS A 10 -2.38 112.98 -92.39
CA CYS A 10 -1.53 112.02 -91.67
C CYS A 10 -1.19 112.50 -90.25
N GLN A 11 -0.98 113.80 -90.06
CA GLN A 11 -0.71 114.37 -88.74
C GLN A 11 -1.96 114.31 -87.85
N GLU A 12 -3.14 114.56 -88.40
CA GLU A 12 -4.42 114.37 -87.71
C GLU A 12 -4.66 112.89 -87.32
N GLN A 13 -4.32 111.95 -88.21
CA GLN A 13 -4.39 110.52 -87.92
C GLN A 13 -3.40 110.10 -86.82
N LEU A 14 -2.17 110.62 -86.82
CA LEU A 14 -1.17 110.38 -85.76
C LEU A 14 -1.60 111.00 -84.42
N GLU A 15 -2.22 112.18 -84.42
CA GLU A 15 -2.79 112.78 -83.22
C GLU A 15 -3.97 111.97 -82.68
N ARG A 16 -4.84 111.45 -83.56
CA ARG A 16 -5.92 110.53 -83.18
C ARG A 16 -5.36 109.21 -82.64
N ALA A 17 -4.33 108.65 -83.26
CA ALA A 17 -3.67 107.44 -82.80
C ALA A 17 -2.97 107.63 -81.45
N ARG A 18 -2.26 108.74 -81.23
CA ARG A 18 -1.66 109.08 -79.93
C ARG A 18 -2.69 109.35 -78.83
N LYS A 19 -3.85 109.93 -79.18
CA LYS A 19 -5.00 110.08 -78.27
C LYS A 19 -5.62 108.72 -77.93
N ALA A 20 -5.71 107.81 -78.90
CA ALA A 20 -6.18 106.44 -78.71
C ALA A 20 -5.20 105.60 -77.87
N ASP A 21 -3.90 105.71 -78.10
CA ASP A 21 -2.85 105.01 -77.37
C ASP A 21 -2.80 105.41 -75.89
N ARG A 22 -3.14 106.67 -75.57
CA ARG A 22 -3.31 107.14 -74.17
C ARG A 22 -4.50 106.50 -73.45
N VAL A 23 -5.52 106.00 -74.17
CA VAL A 23 -6.70 105.35 -73.58
C VAL A 23 -6.70 103.83 -73.73
N ALA A 24 -5.85 103.26 -74.59
CA ALA A 24 -5.75 101.82 -74.82
C ALA A 24 -5.47 101.02 -73.54
N PRO A 25 -4.52 101.38 -72.65
CA PRO A 25 -4.31 100.66 -71.40
C PRO A 25 -5.52 100.71 -70.44
N ALA A 26 -6.27 101.81 -70.45
CA ALA A 26 -7.49 101.94 -69.65
C ALA A 26 -8.64 101.06 -70.20
N LEU A 27 -8.70 100.89 -71.51
CA LEU A 27 -9.66 100.00 -72.17
C LEU A 27 -9.30 98.51 -71.95
N GLU A 28 -8.02 98.15 -72.04
CA GLU A 28 -7.53 96.80 -71.73
C GLU A 28 -7.82 96.42 -70.27
N LEU A 29 -7.52 97.33 -69.33
CA LEU A 29 -7.85 97.13 -67.90
C LEU A 29 -9.35 96.93 -67.67
N ARG A 30 -10.19 97.69 -68.40
CA ARG A 30 -11.65 97.54 -68.35
C ARG A 30 -12.09 96.17 -68.88
N GLU A 31 -11.54 95.72 -70.01
CA GLU A 31 -11.86 94.42 -70.60
C GLU A 31 -11.39 93.24 -69.73
N GLU A 32 -10.22 93.36 -69.09
CA GLU A 32 -9.76 92.40 -68.09
C GLU A 32 -10.66 92.37 -66.86
N ALA A 33 -11.04 93.54 -66.33
CA ALA A 33 -11.98 93.64 -65.22
C ALA A 33 -13.36 93.06 -65.56
N GLU A 34 -13.87 93.28 -66.78
CA GLU A 34 -15.13 92.69 -67.24
C GLU A 34 -15.05 91.17 -67.37
N ARG A 35 -13.96 90.63 -67.92
CA ARG A 35 -13.75 89.18 -68.01
C ARG A 35 -13.66 88.56 -66.61
N ALA A 36 -12.90 89.18 -65.71
CA ALA A 36 -12.80 88.75 -64.32
C ALA A 36 -14.16 88.80 -63.62
N TYR A 37 -14.95 89.86 -63.82
CA TYR A 37 -16.29 89.99 -63.27
C TYR A 37 -17.24 88.91 -63.79
N ARG A 38 -17.30 88.68 -65.11
CA ARG A 38 -18.15 87.62 -65.69
C ARG A 38 -17.78 86.25 -65.15
N SER A 39 -16.48 85.91 -65.14
CA SER A 39 -15.99 84.64 -64.59
C SER A 39 -16.34 84.47 -63.10
N ALA A 40 -16.19 85.53 -62.31
CA ALA A 40 -16.52 85.51 -60.88
C ALA A 40 -18.04 85.39 -60.66
N SER A 41 -18.86 86.08 -61.45
CA SER A 41 -20.32 86.01 -61.38
C SER A 41 -20.82 84.61 -61.74
N GLU A 42 -20.32 84.02 -62.81
CA GLU A 42 -20.68 82.66 -63.21
C GLU A 42 -20.25 81.62 -62.16
N ALA A 43 -19.07 81.78 -61.55
CA ALA A 43 -18.62 80.90 -60.47
C ALA A 43 -19.51 81.03 -59.23
N LEU A 44 -19.91 82.25 -58.86
CA LEU A 44 -20.85 82.50 -57.77
C LEU A 44 -22.21 81.88 -58.06
N ASP A 45 -22.75 82.05 -59.27
CA ASP A 45 -24.04 81.47 -59.67
C ASP A 45 -24.00 79.94 -59.64
N ARG A 46 -22.91 79.34 -60.10
CA ARG A 46 -22.71 77.87 -60.00
C ARG A 46 -22.67 77.40 -58.55
N ALA A 47 -21.94 78.09 -57.68
CA ALA A 47 -21.86 77.73 -56.27
C ALA A 47 -23.22 77.90 -55.56
N ARG A 48 -23.97 78.96 -55.88
CA ARG A 48 -25.30 79.21 -55.31
C ARG A 48 -26.34 78.16 -55.72
N ARG A 49 -26.25 77.60 -56.93
CA ARG A 49 -27.14 76.51 -57.37
C ARG A 49 -26.98 75.21 -56.58
N LEU A 50 -25.90 75.06 -55.81
CA LEU A 50 -25.71 73.92 -54.91
C LEU A 50 -26.35 74.13 -53.53
N LEU A 51 -26.75 75.35 -53.21
CA LEU A 51 -27.40 75.68 -51.95
C LEU A 51 -28.90 75.36 -52.03
N PRO A 52 -29.54 75.01 -50.90
CA PRO A 52 -31.00 74.99 -50.80
C PRO A 52 -31.62 76.33 -51.22
N ASP A 53 -32.85 76.28 -51.73
CA ASP A 53 -33.56 77.45 -52.26
C ASP A 53 -33.64 78.60 -51.24
N GLU A 54 -33.76 78.28 -49.95
CA GLU A 54 -33.84 79.25 -48.84
C GLU A 54 -32.51 80.00 -48.59
N LEU A 55 -31.39 79.46 -49.06
CA LEU A 55 -30.04 79.99 -48.87
C LEU A 55 -29.44 80.59 -50.14
N THR A 56 -30.07 80.39 -51.30
CA THR A 56 -29.59 80.88 -52.60
C THR A 56 -29.46 82.41 -52.63
N GLY A 57 -30.34 83.13 -51.91
CA GLY A 57 -30.30 84.58 -51.75
C GLY A 57 -29.54 85.09 -50.50
N ALA A 58 -28.94 84.21 -49.71
CA ALA A 58 -28.27 84.61 -48.46
C ALA A 58 -26.94 85.34 -48.72
N GLY A 59 -26.63 86.31 -47.86
CA GLY A 59 -25.34 87.00 -47.85
C GLY A 59 -24.20 86.12 -47.31
N ALA A 60 -22.97 86.46 -47.68
CA ALA A 60 -21.77 85.68 -47.32
C ALA A 60 -21.60 85.48 -45.81
N ASP A 61 -21.87 86.50 -44.99
CA ASP A 61 -21.74 86.42 -43.52
C ASP A 61 -22.68 85.37 -42.92
N ARG A 62 -23.92 85.31 -43.42
CA ARG A 62 -24.92 84.33 -42.97
C ARG A 62 -24.51 82.91 -43.37
N LEU A 63 -23.99 82.73 -44.59
CA LEU A 63 -23.49 81.44 -45.06
C LEU A 63 -22.29 80.97 -44.21
N ALA A 64 -21.35 81.87 -43.87
CA ALA A 64 -20.19 81.54 -43.05
C ALA A 64 -20.57 81.16 -41.59
N VAL A 65 -21.61 81.79 -41.03
CA VAL A 65 -22.15 81.39 -39.71
C VAL A 65 -22.77 80.00 -39.77
N LEU A 66 -23.57 79.73 -40.81
CA LEU A 66 -24.20 78.42 -40.99
C LEU A 66 -23.17 77.32 -41.23
N GLU A 67 -22.14 77.58 -42.05
CA GLU A 67 -21.03 76.65 -42.27
C GLU A 67 -20.36 76.28 -40.95
N ARG A 68 -19.96 77.27 -40.13
CA ARG A 68 -19.33 77.00 -38.83
C ARG A 68 -20.23 76.18 -37.92
N ARG A 69 -21.53 76.49 -37.90
CA ARG A 69 -22.51 75.73 -37.11
C ARG A 69 -22.61 74.29 -37.60
N PHE A 70 -22.76 74.05 -38.89
CA PHE A 70 -22.85 72.70 -39.44
C PHE A 70 -21.55 71.91 -39.24
N GLN A 71 -20.38 72.55 -39.35
CA GLN A 71 -19.11 71.92 -39.01
C GLN A 71 -19.07 71.49 -37.53
N GLN A 72 -19.51 72.35 -36.61
CA GLN A 72 -19.61 72.00 -35.19
C GLN A 72 -20.57 70.83 -34.93
N GLU A 73 -21.74 70.85 -35.57
CA GLU A 73 -22.72 69.76 -35.47
C GLU A 73 -22.15 68.45 -36.04
N LEU A 74 -21.44 68.50 -37.17
CA LEU A 74 -20.76 67.33 -37.74
C LEU A 74 -19.70 66.76 -36.80
N TYR A 75 -18.84 67.60 -36.23
CA TYR A 75 -17.83 67.13 -35.26
C TYR A 75 -18.47 66.54 -34.00
N ALA A 76 -19.56 67.12 -33.52
CA ALA A 76 -20.30 66.57 -32.38
C ALA A 76 -20.91 65.20 -32.70
N LEU A 77 -21.47 65.02 -33.90
CA LEU A 77 -22.00 63.73 -34.36
C LEU A 77 -20.90 62.69 -34.57
N GLU A 78 -19.75 63.09 -35.11
CA GLU A 78 -18.59 62.21 -35.23
C GLU A 78 -18.10 61.73 -33.85
N ALA A 79 -18.00 62.66 -32.88
CA ALA A 79 -17.64 62.31 -31.50
C ALA A 79 -18.69 61.39 -30.84
N ALA A 80 -19.98 61.64 -31.06
CA ALA A 80 -21.06 60.80 -30.55
C ALA A 80 -21.01 59.38 -31.14
N ARG A 81 -20.72 59.25 -32.45
CA ARG A 81 -20.55 57.94 -33.10
C ARG A 81 -19.37 57.16 -32.53
N GLU A 82 -18.23 57.82 -32.27
CA GLU A 82 -17.09 57.14 -31.65
C GLU A 82 -17.36 56.77 -30.18
N ALA A 83 -18.14 57.57 -29.46
CA ALA A 83 -18.59 57.23 -28.11
C ALA A 83 -19.54 56.01 -28.11
N GLU A 84 -20.45 55.91 -29.07
CA GLU A 84 -21.35 54.76 -29.23
C GLU A 84 -20.58 53.46 -29.50
N LYS A 85 -19.61 53.49 -30.43
CA LYS A 85 -18.71 52.35 -30.68
C LYS A 85 -17.93 51.94 -29.44
N ARG A 86 -17.47 52.92 -28.65
CA ARG A 86 -16.76 52.65 -27.38
C ARG A 86 -17.69 52.01 -26.35
N SER A 87 -18.93 52.48 -26.24
CA SER A 87 -19.92 51.90 -25.33
C SER A 87 -20.20 50.43 -25.69
N ALA A 88 -20.44 50.15 -26.97
CA ALA A 88 -20.68 48.79 -27.44
C ALA A 88 -19.51 47.85 -27.09
N ARG A 89 -18.26 48.30 -27.29
CA ARG A 89 -17.07 47.53 -26.90
C ARG A 89 -16.99 47.28 -25.39
N ILE A 90 -17.32 48.29 -24.57
CA ILE A 90 -17.33 48.15 -23.11
C ILE A 90 -18.41 47.15 -22.68
N ASP A 91 -19.59 47.19 -23.30
CA ASP A 91 -20.68 46.26 -22.96
C ASP A 91 -20.34 44.82 -23.36
N GLU A 92 -19.70 44.60 -24.51
CA GLU A 92 -19.16 43.29 -24.90
C GLU A 92 -18.11 42.78 -23.90
N GLU A 93 -17.19 43.65 -23.47
CA GLU A 93 -16.17 43.31 -22.49
C GLU A 93 -16.77 42.97 -21.12
N ARG A 94 -17.76 43.75 -20.66
CA ARG A 94 -18.49 43.47 -19.43
C ARG A 94 -19.24 42.15 -19.50
N ALA A 95 -19.90 41.86 -20.62
CA ALA A 95 -20.61 40.60 -20.80
C ALA A 95 -19.65 39.39 -20.82
N ARG A 96 -18.44 39.54 -21.38
CA ARG A 96 -17.38 38.52 -21.29
C ARG A 96 -16.93 38.33 -19.84
N LEU A 97 -16.52 39.40 -19.16
CA LEU A 97 -16.01 39.34 -17.78
C LEU A 97 -17.06 38.77 -16.81
N ASN A 98 -18.34 39.08 -17.01
CA ASN A 98 -19.41 38.53 -16.18
C ASN A 98 -19.57 37.01 -16.39
N ARG A 99 -19.40 36.51 -17.61
CA ARG A 99 -19.42 35.06 -17.88
C ARG A 99 -18.22 34.35 -17.28
N GLU A 100 -17.04 34.95 -17.38
CA GLU A 100 -15.80 34.43 -16.75
C GLU A 100 -15.97 34.37 -15.23
N ALA A 101 -16.46 35.44 -14.59
CA ALA A 101 -16.71 35.48 -13.15
C ALA A 101 -17.72 34.41 -12.70
N GLN A 102 -18.80 34.20 -13.46
CA GLN A 102 -19.80 33.16 -13.16
C GLN A 102 -19.20 31.74 -13.26
N ALA A 103 -18.33 31.49 -14.24
CA ALA A 103 -17.64 30.22 -14.37
C ALA A 103 -16.65 29.98 -13.21
N ASP A 104 -15.91 31.01 -12.80
CA ASP A 104 -15.01 30.94 -11.65
C ASP A 104 -15.77 30.69 -10.35
N GLU A 105 -16.93 31.34 -10.15
CA GLU A 105 -17.81 31.10 -8.99
C GLU A 105 -18.37 29.68 -8.96
N GLU A 106 -18.62 29.05 -10.12
CA GLU A 106 -19.02 27.65 -10.19
C GLU A 106 -17.87 26.71 -9.80
N LEU A 107 -16.66 26.94 -10.32
CA LEU A 107 -15.46 26.18 -9.94
C LEU A 107 -15.15 26.27 -8.45
N ILE A 108 -15.28 27.46 -7.85
CA ILE A 108 -15.09 27.66 -6.41
C ILE A 108 -16.13 26.86 -5.62
N ARG A 109 -17.41 26.91 -6.00
CA ARG A 109 -18.47 26.15 -5.32
C ARG A 109 -18.24 24.64 -5.39
N GLU A 110 -17.81 24.13 -6.54
CA GLU A 110 -17.48 22.70 -6.70
C GLU A 110 -16.28 22.30 -5.82
N ALA A 111 -15.23 23.12 -5.81
CA ALA A 111 -14.05 22.89 -4.98
C ALA A 111 -14.39 22.93 -3.47
N ASP A 112 -15.20 23.90 -3.03
CA ASP A 112 -15.64 24.02 -1.64
C ASP A 112 -16.50 22.83 -1.22
N ALA A 113 -17.42 22.37 -2.08
CA ALA A 113 -18.21 21.17 -1.82
C ALA A 113 -17.33 19.91 -1.68
N TRP A 114 -16.31 19.76 -2.52
CA TRP A 114 -15.36 18.66 -2.42
C TRP A 114 -14.49 18.74 -1.15
N LEU A 115 -13.97 19.94 -0.84
CA LEU A 115 -13.14 20.19 0.34
C LEU A 115 -13.91 20.01 1.65
N ALA A 116 -15.22 20.33 1.67
CA ALA A 116 -16.06 20.20 2.85
C ALA A 116 -16.12 18.77 3.40
N ASP A 117 -16.09 17.75 2.53
CA ASP A 117 -16.13 16.34 2.95
C ASP A 117 -14.73 15.68 2.98
N TRP A 118 -13.72 16.32 2.39
CA TRP A 118 -12.39 15.74 2.26
C TRP A 118 -11.76 15.35 3.61
N ASP A 119 -11.86 16.22 4.62
CA ASP A 119 -11.29 15.93 5.94
C ASP A 119 -11.97 14.74 6.63
N THR A 120 -13.28 14.57 6.44
CA THR A 120 -14.07 13.42 6.92
C THR A 120 -13.62 12.14 6.20
N THR A 121 -13.59 12.17 4.88
CA THR A 121 -13.14 11.05 4.05
C THR A 121 -11.70 10.64 4.39
N ARG A 122 -10.80 11.62 4.54
CA ARG A 122 -9.40 11.38 4.92
C ARG A 122 -9.29 10.74 6.30
N THR A 123 -10.05 11.21 7.28
CA THR A 123 -10.04 10.66 8.64
C THR A 123 -10.53 9.22 8.65
N ALA A 124 -11.66 8.94 7.99
CA ALA A 124 -12.19 7.59 7.86
C ALA A 124 -11.23 6.62 7.16
N LEU A 125 -10.51 7.08 6.13
CA LEU A 125 -9.48 6.27 5.46
C LEU A 125 -8.28 5.98 6.38
N LYS A 126 -7.83 6.97 7.16
CA LYS A 126 -6.75 6.79 8.14
C LYS A 126 -7.14 5.79 9.22
N GLU A 127 -8.32 5.94 9.83
CA GLU A 127 -8.83 5.01 10.85
C GLU A 127 -8.92 3.58 10.31
N ARG A 128 -9.34 3.40 9.05
CA ARG A 128 -9.35 2.07 8.40
C ARG A 128 -7.96 1.49 8.20
N ILE A 129 -6.97 2.32 7.86
CA ILE A 129 -5.57 1.89 7.73
C ILE A 129 -5.03 1.47 9.10
N ASP A 130 -5.22 2.31 10.12
CA ASP A 130 -4.73 2.05 11.48
C ASP A 130 -5.35 0.76 12.04
N ALA A 131 -6.67 0.60 11.92
CA ALA A 131 -7.37 -0.63 12.34
C ALA A 131 -6.87 -1.89 11.59
N SER A 132 -6.53 -1.76 10.31
CA SER A 132 -5.99 -2.88 9.52
C SER A 132 -4.57 -3.25 9.96
N GLN A 133 -3.73 -2.27 10.29
CA GLN A 133 -2.38 -2.48 10.80
C GLN A 133 -2.39 -3.09 12.20
N GLU A 134 -3.29 -2.64 13.08
CA GLU A 134 -3.50 -3.25 14.40
C GLU A 134 -3.98 -4.70 14.28
N ALA A 135 -4.90 -4.99 13.35
CA ALA A 135 -5.37 -6.35 13.11
C ALA A 135 -4.24 -7.26 12.57
N ALA A 136 -3.41 -6.75 11.65
CA ALA A 136 -2.26 -7.49 11.12
C ALA A 136 -1.24 -7.81 12.22
N THR A 137 -0.90 -6.82 13.05
CA THR A 137 0.03 -6.99 14.19
C THR A 137 -0.49 -8.04 15.18
N ARG A 138 -1.79 -8.00 15.52
CA ARG A 138 -2.42 -9.02 16.38
C ARG A 138 -2.39 -10.42 15.74
N ALA A 139 -2.65 -10.51 14.44
CA ALA A 139 -2.60 -11.78 13.72
C ALA A 139 -1.19 -12.39 13.74
N GLU A 140 -0.14 -11.59 13.54
CA GLU A 140 1.25 -12.03 13.63
C GLU A 140 1.63 -12.49 15.05
N GLN A 141 1.22 -11.74 16.07
CA GLN A 141 1.43 -12.11 17.47
C GLN A 141 0.79 -13.47 17.80
N LEU A 142 -0.47 -13.67 17.40
CA LEU A 142 -1.20 -14.92 17.60
C LEU A 142 -0.58 -16.08 16.79
N ALA A 143 -0.14 -15.82 15.56
CA ALA A 143 0.55 -16.82 14.73
C ALA A 143 1.86 -17.28 15.38
N GLY A 144 2.64 -16.36 15.96
CA GLY A 144 3.86 -16.66 16.70
C GLY A 144 3.61 -17.55 17.94
N GLN A 145 2.44 -17.44 18.56
CA GLN A 145 2.06 -18.23 19.75
C GLN A 145 1.51 -19.62 19.41
N LEU A 146 0.98 -19.81 18.19
CA LEU A 146 0.35 -21.06 17.77
C LEU A 146 1.32 -22.24 17.71
N ALA A 147 2.51 -22.05 17.13
CA ALA A 147 3.48 -23.14 17.00
C ALA A 147 4.03 -23.63 18.36
N PRO A 148 4.44 -22.75 19.30
CA PRO A 148 4.75 -23.16 20.68
C PRO A 148 3.58 -23.87 21.38
N ALA A 149 2.36 -23.35 21.25
CA ALA A 149 1.19 -23.96 21.88
C ALA A 149 0.91 -25.38 21.36
N ARG A 150 1.04 -25.60 20.04
CA ARG A 150 0.92 -26.94 19.43
C ARG A 150 2.00 -27.89 19.93
N ARG A 151 3.26 -27.44 19.99
CA ARG A 151 4.36 -28.27 20.54
C ARG A 151 4.11 -28.69 21.98
N ARG A 152 3.63 -27.77 22.83
CA ARG A 152 3.28 -28.07 24.23
C ARG A 152 2.12 -29.06 24.34
N LEU A 153 1.10 -28.91 23.49
CA LEU A 153 -0.02 -29.86 23.45
C LEU A 153 0.44 -31.27 23.05
N ASP A 154 1.28 -31.38 22.02
CA ASP A 154 1.80 -32.66 21.57
C ASP A 154 2.72 -33.30 22.62
N ALA A 155 3.53 -32.50 23.32
CA ALA A 155 4.34 -32.96 24.43
C ALA A 155 3.48 -33.44 25.62
N ALA A 156 2.42 -32.72 25.97
CA ALA A 156 1.49 -33.13 27.04
C ALA A 156 0.80 -34.47 26.70
N ARG A 157 0.38 -34.66 25.44
CA ARG A 157 -0.18 -35.94 24.97
C ARG A 157 0.84 -37.07 25.04
N ARG A 158 2.09 -36.82 24.64
CA ARG A 158 3.18 -37.80 24.75
C ARG A 158 3.44 -38.17 26.21
N ARG A 159 3.49 -37.19 27.12
CA ARG A 159 3.63 -37.41 28.56
C ARG A 159 2.53 -38.31 29.09
N ASP A 160 1.27 -38.04 28.76
CA ASP A 160 0.14 -38.82 29.27
C ASP A 160 0.15 -40.28 28.75
N ALA A 161 0.54 -40.49 27.50
CA ALA A 161 0.76 -41.82 26.94
C ALA A 161 1.90 -42.55 27.66
N LEU A 162 3.05 -41.90 27.79
CA LEU A 162 4.23 -42.45 28.47
C LEU A 162 3.97 -42.72 29.96
N ALA A 163 3.13 -41.94 30.63
CA ALA A 163 2.75 -42.20 32.02
C ALA A 163 2.01 -43.54 32.16
N THR A 164 1.23 -43.92 31.14
CA THR A 164 0.58 -45.22 31.09
C THR A 164 1.59 -46.34 30.81
N ASP A 165 2.57 -46.09 29.94
CA ASP A 165 3.66 -47.03 29.67
C ASP A 165 4.56 -47.24 30.89
N VAL A 166 4.86 -46.19 31.66
CA VAL A 166 5.62 -46.29 32.91
C VAL A 166 4.90 -47.23 33.88
N ARG A 167 3.59 -47.03 34.11
CA ARG A 167 2.83 -47.91 35.02
C ARG A 167 2.88 -49.38 34.57
N ARG A 168 2.72 -49.65 33.27
CA ARG A 168 2.82 -51.01 32.73
C ARG A 168 4.22 -51.60 32.91
N ALA A 169 5.27 -50.83 32.61
CA ALA A 169 6.65 -51.28 32.79
C ALA A 169 7.00 -51.51 34.27
N GLU A 170 6.41 -50.76 35.19
CA GLU A 170 6.53 -50.98 36.64
C GLU A 170 5.87 -52.29 37.08
N GLU A 171 4.66 -52.58 36.57
CA GLU A 171 3.96 -53.85 36.79
C GLU A 171 4.77 -55.03 36.23
N ASP A 172 5.27 -54.92 35.00
CA ASP A 172 6.09 -55.95 34.35
C ASP A 172 7.41 -56.20 35.10
N HIS A 173 8.09 -55.13 35.53
CA HIS A 173 9.31 -55.24 36.34
C HIS A 173 9.03 -55.89 37.70
N THR A 174 7.92 -55.54 38.34
CA THR A 174 7.50 -56.14 39.61
C THR A 174 7.23 -57.63 39.44
N ALA A 175 6.46 -58.02 38.42
CA ALA A 175 6.17 -59.42 38.12
C ALA A 175 7.42 -60.23 37.72
N ALA A 176 8.38 -59.61 37.02
CA ALA A 176 9.65 -60.24 36.67
C ALA A 176 10.56 -60.43 37.90
N ARG A 177 10.55 -59.46 38.82
CA ARG A 177 11.26 -59.54 40.10
C ARG A 177 10.69 -60.64 41.00
N GLU A 178 9.37 -60.75 41.10
CA GLU A 178 8.72 -61.84 41.85
C GLU A 178 9.11 -63.21 41.28
N ARG A 179 9.06 -63.38 39.96
CA ARG A 179 9.49 -64.62 39.28
C ARG A 179 10.96 -64.96 39.50
N GLU A 180 11.86 -63.97 39.51
CA GLU A 180 13.28 -64.18 39.81
C GLU A 180 13.48 -64.64 41.27
N LEU A 181 12.78 -64.00 42.22
CA LEU A 181 12.84 -64.39 43.63
C LEU A 181 12.31 -65.82 43.85
N ASP A 182 11.22 -66.19 43.19
CA ASP A 182 10.65 -67.54 43.24
C ASP A 182 11.60 -68.58 42.63
N ALA A 183 12.18 -68.30 41.46
CA ALA A 183 13.14 -69.19 40.81
C ALA A 183 14.42 -69.34 41.65
N ARG A 184 14.91 -68.26 42.25
CA ARG A 184 16.05 -68.26 43.17
C ARG A 184 15.74 -69.09 44.41
N LYS A 185 14.56 -68.92 45.02
CA LYS A 185 14.13 -69.73 46.16
C LYS A 185 14.07 -71.22 45.80
N PHE A 186 13.44 -71.56 44.67
CA PHE A 186 13.34 -72.93 44.19
C PHE A 186 14.71 -73.57 43.93
N SER A 187 15.63 -72.83 43.30
CA SER A 187 17.02 -73.22 43.06
C SER A 187 17.77 -73.49 44.37
N LEU A 188 17.63 -72.61 45.37
CA LEU A 188 18.20 -72.81 46.71
C LEU A 188 17.60 -74.03 47.43
N ASP A 189 16.28 -74.21 47.36
CA ASP A 189 15.58 -75.35 47.97
C ASP A 189 16.01 -76.69 47.34
N LEU A 190 16.24 -76.73 46.01
CA LEU A 190 16.77 -77.90 45.32
C LEU A 190 18.23 -78.17 45.69
N ARG A 191 19.06 -77.13 45.72
CA ARG A 191 20.47 -77.24 46.14
C ARG A 191 20.58 -77.75 47.57
N GLU A 192 19.74 -77.26 48.48
CA GLU A 192 19.71 -77.73 49.86
C GLU A 192 19.27 -79.20 49.96
N ARG A 193 18.21 -79.60 49.23
CA ARG A 193 17.76 -81.00 49.15
C ARG A 193 18.84 -81.93 48.61
N ARG A 194 19.55 -81.51 47.56
CA ARG A 194 20.68 -82.26 47.00
C ARG A 194 21.82 -82.41 48.01
N LEU A 195 22.20 -81.35 48.71
CA LEU A 195 23.21 -81.40 49.76
C LEU A 195 22.84 -82.37 50.90
N ARG A 196 21.55 -82.43 51.29
CA ARG A 196 21.06 -83.44 52.26
C ARG A 196 21.13 -84.87 51.71
N GLY A 197 20.96 -85.04 50.40
CA GLY A 197 21.02 -86.33 49.70
C GLY A 197 22.40 -86.74 49.18
N ILE A 198 23.45 -85.92 49.39
CA ILE A 198 24.78 -86.11 48.77
C ILE A 198 25.43 -87.44 49.13
N ALA A 199 25.17 -87.95 50.34
CA ALA A 199 25.69 -89.24 50.77
C ALA A 199 25.14 -90.39 49.91
N ALA A 200 23.88 -90.31 49.47
CA ALA A 200 23.28 -91.30 48.59
C ALA A 200 23.79 -91.17 47.15
N GLU A 201 24.04 -89.96 46.66
CA GLU A 201 24.70 -89.75 45.35
C GLU A 201 26.09 -90.38 45.32
N LEU A 202 26.92 -90.09 46.33
CA LEU A 202 28.27 -90.63 46.44
C LEU A 202 28.27 -92.15 46.62
N ALA A 203 27.30 -92.69 47.36
CA ALA A 203 27.15 -94.13 47.55
C ALA A 203 26.75 -94.87 46.27
N ALA A 204 25.99 -94.23 45.36
CA ALA A 204 25.61 -94.82 44.08
C ALA A 204 26.80 -95.01 43.11
N GLU A 205 27.90 -94.29 43.31
CA GLU A 205 29.14 -94.42 42.53
C GLU A 205 30.11 -95.47 43.10
N LEU A 206 29.79 -96.11 44.24
CA LEU A 206 30.64 -97.12 44.85
C LEU A 206 30.66 -98.42 44.03
N VAL A 207 31.87 -98.92 43.76
CA VAL A 207 32.10 -100.21 43.10
C VAL A 207 32.72 -101.17 44.11
N ALA A 208 32.16 -102.37 44.25
CA ALA A 208 32.64 -103.36 45.21
C ALA A 208 34.13 -103.69 44.99
N GLY A 209 34.93 -103.53 46.04
CA GLY A 209 36.38 -103.80 46.03
C GLY A 209 37.28 -102.67 45.51
N ALA A 210 36.71 -101.57 44.99
CA ALA A 210 37.46 -100.37 44.62
C ALA A 210 37.55 -99.38 45.80
N PRO A 211 38.67 -98.66 45.99
CA PRO A 211 38.78 -97.65 47.04
C PRO A 211 37.85 -96.47 46.78
N CYS A 212 37.03 -96.10 47.77
CA CYS A 212 36.14 -94.96 47.73
C CYS A 212 36.92 -93.64 47.54
N THR A 213 36.43 -92.76 46.67
CA THR A 213 37.06 -91.47 46.32
C THR A 213 37.09 -90.46 47.46
N VAL A 214 36.22 -90.59 48.47
CA VAL A 214 36.14 -89.69 49.63
C VAL A 214 37.04 -90.12 50.79
N CYS A 215 37.01 -91.40 51.20
CA CYS A 215 37.71 -91.88 52.40
C CYS A 215 38.76 -92.99 52.14
N GLY A 216 38.86 -93.51 50.91
CA GLY A 216 39.84 -94.53 50.51
C GLY A 216 39.52 -95.98 50.90
N SER A 217 38.38 -96.27 51.54
CA SER A 217 37.97 -97.64 51.94
C SER A 217 37.46 -98.47 50.77
N ALA A 218 37.71 -99.78 50.77
CA ALA A 218 37.15 -100.73 49.80
C ALA A 218 35.80 -101.36 50.26
N GLU A 219 35.36 -101.08 51.50
CA GLU A 219 34.14 -101.64 52.09
C GLU A 219 33.22 -100.56 52.67
N HIS A 220 31.93 -100.65 52.35
CA HIS A 220 30.84 -99.81 52.87
C HIS A 220 29.62 -100.68 53.22
N PRO A 221 29.47 -101.12 54.49
CA PRO A 221 28.48 -102.14 54.87
C PRO A 221 27.02 -101.64 54.90
N ALA A 222 26.78 -100.33 54.87
CA ALA A 222 25.45 -99.74 54.76
C ALA A 222 25.50 -98.47 53.86
N PRO A 223 25.61 -98.63 52.53
CA PRO A 223 25.61 -97.49 51.62
C PRO A 223 24.30 -96.69 51.75
N ALA A 224 24.40 -95.37 51.77
CA ALA A 224 23.21 -94.51 51.80
C ALA A 224 22.40 -94.73 50.51
N SER A 225 21.08 -94.85 50.64
CA SER A 225 20.17 -94.98 49.49
C SER A 225 19.40 -93.68 49.27
N PRO A 226 18.99 -93.35 48.03
CA PRO A 226 18.17 -92.17 47.78
C PRO A 226 16.84 -92.26 48.54
N GLY A 227 16.51 -91.23 49.32
CA GLY A 227 15.21 -91.10 49.96
C GLY A 227 14.15 -90.50 49.04
N GLU A 228 12.89 -90.49 49.49
CA GLU A 228 11.83 -89.73 48.81
C GLU A 228 12.22 -88.24 48.74
N GLY A 229 12.20 -87.66 47.53
CA GLY A 229 12.61 -86.28 47.29
C GLY A 229 14.10 -86.07 47.02
N HIS A 230 14.86 -87.12 46.68
CA HIS A 230 16.20 -86.98 46.12
C HIS A 230 16.18 -86.12 44.85
N VAL A 231 17.07 -85.14 44.80
CA VAL A 231 17.27 -84.22 43.66
C VAL A 231 18.57 -84.60 42.99
N ASP A 232 18.53 -84.90 41.70
CA ASP A 232 19.72 -85.20 40.91
C ASP A 232 20.40 -83.94 40.38
N ARG A 233 21.61 -84.11 39.83
CA ARG A 233 22.38 -83.00 39.24
C ARG A 233 21.66 -82.32 38.08
N ALA A 234 20.90 -83.07 37.28
CA ALA A 234 20.16 -82.51 36.14
C ALA A 234 19.04 -81.56 36.59
N ALA A 235 18.33 -81.90 37.67
CA ALA A 235 17.30 -81.05 38.27
C ALA A 235 17.88 -79.75 38.86
N GLU A 236 19.03 -79.81 39.53
CA GLU A 236 19.75 -78.61 40.01
C GLU A 236 20.20 -77.72 38.83
N GLU A 237 20.83 -78.31 37.80
CA GLU A 237 21.29 -77.57 36.61
C GLU A 237 20.12 -76.91 35.86
N SER A 238 18.98 -77.60 35.72
CA SER A 238 17.76 -77.04 35.13
C SER A 238 17.19 -75.88 35.94
N ALA A 239 17.20 -75.96 37.27
CA ALA A 239 16.73 -74.88 38.14
C ALA A 239 17.66 -73.67 38.12
N LEU A 240 18.98 -73.88 38.05
CA LEU A 240 19.96 -72.81 37.85
C LEU A 240 19.79 -72.14 36.48
N ALA A 241 19.48 -72.89 35.43
CA ALA A 241 19.18 -72.34 34.12
C ALA A 241 17.89 -71.50 34.14
N ALA A 242 16.84 -71.98 34.81
CA ALA A 242 15.60 -71.23 35.00
C ALA A 242 15.82 -69.94 35.79
N GLN A 243 16.59 -69.99 36.88
CA GLN A 243 16.97 -68.81 37.67
C GLN A 243 17.70 -67.77 36.80
N ARG A 244 18.72 -68.17 36.02
CA ARG A 244 19.42 -67.27 35.09
C ARG A 244 18.47 -66.64 34.08
N SER A 245 17.56 -67.42 33.51
CA SER A 245 16.57 -66.89 32.56
C SER A 245 15.63 -65.86 33.21
N THR A 246 15.21 -66.07 34.46
CA THR A 246 14.38 -65.10 35.18
C THR A 246 15.15 -63.84 35.60
N GLU A 247 16.43 -63.97 35.94
CA GLU A 247 17.31 -62.83 36.23
C GLU A 247 17.53 -61.96 34.98
N GLU A 248 17.77 -62.58 33.83
CA GLU A 248 17.83 -61.88 32.54
C GLU A 248 16.51 -61.18 32.21
N ALA A 249 15.37 -61.84 32.44
CA ALA A 249 14.05 -61.24 32.21
C ALA A 249 13.81 -60.03 33.14
N ARG A 250 14.19 -60.12 34.42
CA ARG A 250 14.13 -59.00 35.38
C ARG A 250 15.02 -57.84 34.92
N SER A 251 16.24 -58.12 34.48
CA SER A 251 17.18 -57.11 33.99
C SER A 251 16.66 -56.40 32.74
N ARG A 252 16.05 -57.14 31.78
CA ARG A 252 15.41 -56.54 30.60
C ARG A 252 14.22 -55.65 30.98
N ALA A 253 13.38 -56.08 31.91
CA ALA A 253 12.26 -55.28 32.39
C ALA A 253 12.73 -54.00 33.14
N GLU A 254 13.83 -54.08 33.90
CA GLU A 254 14.44 -52.93 34.55
C GLU A 254 14.98 -51.90 33.54
N GLN A 255 15.66 -52.37 32.48
CA GLN A 255 16.15 -51.51 31.41
C GLN A 255 15.01 -50.81 30.66
N GLU A 256 13.95 -51.56 30.31
CA GLU A 256 12.78 -50.99 29.64
C GLU A 256 12.08 -49.95 30.52
N LEU A 257 11.89 -50.24 31.81
CA LEU A 257 11.35 -49.27 32.75
C LEU A 257 12.21 -48.00 32.83
N GLY A 258 13.53 -48.13 32.85
CA GLY A 258 14.46 -47.00 32.81
C GLY A 258 14.28 -46.13 31.56
N LEU A 259 14.22 -46.75 30.38
CA LEU A 259 14.04 -46.07 29.09
C LEU A 259 12.70 -45.33 29.02
N VAL A 260 11.61 -45.96 29.46
CA VAL A 260 10.28 -45.34 29.43
C VAL A 260 10.19 -44.18 30.44
N ARG A 261 10.81 -44.29 31.62
CA ARG A 261 10.88 -43.21 32.60
C ARG A 261 11.68 -42.00 32.09
N GLU A 262 12.80 -42.23 31.42
CA GLU A 262 13.61 -41.15 30.80
C GLU A 262 12.81 -40.40 29.72
N ARG A 263 12.12 -41.15 28.84
CA ARG A 263 11.23 -40.58 27.83
C ARG A 263 10.09 -39.79 28.47
N HIS A 264 9.49 -40.32 29.54
CA HIS A 264 8.42 -39.64 30.27
C HIS A 264 8.90 -38.32 30.86
N ALA A 265 10.07 -38.31 31.52
CA ALA A 265 10.65 -37.10 32.09
C ALA A 265 10.94 -36.03 31.01
N THR A 266 11.44 -36.45 29.84
CA THR A 266 11.66 -35.56 28.70
C THR A 266 10.35 -34.98 28.16
N ALA A 267 9.31 -35.80 28.02
CA ALA A 267 7.99 -35.33 27.58
C ALA A 267 7.35 -34.39 28.62
N GLU A 268 7.62 -34.60 29.92
CA GLU A 268 7.14 -33.75 30.99
C GLU A 268 7.80 -32.36 30.96
N THR A 269 9.11 -32.28 30.76
CA THR A 269 9.83 -30.99 30.63
C THR A 269 9.37 -30.23 29.39
N GLU A 270 9.23 -30.91 28.24
CA GLU A 270 8.69 -30.31 27.01
C GLU A 270 7.24 -29.81 27.16
N ALA A 271 6.41 -30.53 27.93
CA ALA A 271 5.01 -30.18 28.15
C ALA A 271 4.85 -28.95 29.06
N ARG A 272 5.68 -28.85 30.11
CA ARG A 272 5.74 -27.65 30.95
C ARG A 272 6.14 -26.43 30.11
N GLY A 273 7.12 -26.63 29.23
CA GLY A 273 7.74 -25.56 28.44
C GLY A 273 8.75 -24.77 29.27
N ASP A 274 9.56 -23.93 28.63
CA ASP A 274 10.44 -23.01 29.33
C ASP A 274 9.59 -21.91 30.01
N ASP A 275 9.26 -22.11 31.28
CA ASP A 275 8.62 -21.11 32.16
C ASP A 275 9.40 -19.78 32.22
N ALA A 276 10.63 -19.74 31.72
CA ALA A 276 11.45 -18.54 31.58
C ALA A 276 10.98 -17.58 30.46
N SER A 277 10.18 -18.07 29.51
CA SER A 277 9.60 -17.25 28.44
C SER A 277 8.12 -17.03 28.72
N GLY A 278 7.80 -15.96 29.48
CA GLY A 278 6.45 -15.59 29.91
C GLY A 278 5.39 -15.83 28.83
N THR A 279 4.81 -17.03 28.87
CA THR A 279 3.88 -17.48 27.83
C THR A 279 2.51 -17.01 28.26
N PRO A 280 1.80 -16.25 27.42
CA PRO A 280 0.52 -15.69 27.81
C PRO A 280 -0.44 -16.82 28.20
N THR A 281 -1.05 -16.66 29.36
CA THR A 281 -2.11 -17.50 29.88
C THR A 281 -3.28 -17.55 28.90
N VAL A 282 -4.13 -18.57 29.03
CA VAL A 282 -5.37 -18.68 28.24
C VAL A 282 -6.27 -17.43 28.41
N ALA A 283 -6.16 -16.73 29.55
CA ALA A 283 -6.85 -15.47 29.79
C ALA A 283 -6.26 -14.31 28.96
N GLU A 284 -4.94 -14.21 28.86
CA GLU A 284 -4.25 -13.19 28.05
C GLU A 284 -4.50 -13.43 26.55
N LEU A 285 -4.51 -14.69 26.10
CA LEU A 285 -4.87 -15.03 24.72
C LEU A 285 -6.32 -14.66 24.37
N ARG A 286 -7.24 -14.80 25.34
CA ARG A 286 -8.64 -14.39 25.16
C ARG A 286 -8.81 -12.88 25.10
N SER A 287 -7.91 -12.10 25.69
CA SER A 287 -7.95 -10.64 25.61
C SER A 287 -7.45 -10.08 24.27
N LEU A 288 -6.79 -10.92 23.45
CA LEU A 288 -6.29 -10.56 22.11
C LEU A 288 -7.34 -10.78 21.00
N VAL A 289 -8.44 -11.46 21.30
CA VAL A 289 -9.56 -11.80 20.39
C VAL A 289 -10.79 -10.99 20.76
#